data_AF-A0A2D6ZTU0-F1
#
_entry.id   AF-A0A2D6ZTU0-F1
#
_cell.length_a   1.000
_cell.length_b   1.000
_cell.length_c   1.000
_cell.angle_alpha   90.00
_cell.angle_beta   90.00
_cell.angle_gamma   90.00
#
_symmetry.space_group_name_H-M   'P 1'
#
loop_
_entity.id
_entity.type
_entity.pdbx_description
1 polymer ?
#
loop_
_entity_poly.entity_id
_entity_poly.type
_entity_poly.pdbx_seq_one_letter_code
_entity_poly.pdbx_strand_id
1 'polypeptide(L)' 'MKILIYGTGGIGGFIGTFLLKTNHEIFFLSRGKTLKKLEKNG' A
#
# COMPACT_ATOMS: atom_id res chain seq x y z
N MET A 1 -4.34 13.84 -4.71
CA MET A 1 -3.13 13.53 -5.52
C MET A 1 -3.04 12.01 -5.68
N LYS A 2 -2.37 11.52 -6.73
CA LYS A 2 -2.10 10.08 -6.91
C LYS A 2 -0.74 9.74 -6.31
N ILE A 3 -0.68 8.74 -5.43
CA ILE A 3 0.53 8.39 -4.69
C ILE A 3 0.77 6.89 -4.86
N LEU A 4 1.97 6.52 -5.32
CA LEU A 4 2.40 5.12 -5.42
C LEU A 4 3.39 4.81 -4.30
N ILE A 5 3.09 3.78 -3.52
CA ILE A 5 3.99 3.24 -2.51
C ILE A 5 4.66 1.99 -3.08
N TYR A 6 5.94 2.12 -3.40
CA TYR A 6 6.76 1.01 -3.91
C TYR A 6 7.31 0.17 -2.76
N GLY A 7 6.64 -0.96 -2.50
CA GLY A 7 6.98 -1.90 -1.44
C GLY A 7 6.09 -1.75 -0.21
N THR A 8 5.38 -2.83 0.14
CA THR A 8 4.50 -2.89 1.32
C THR A 8 5.10 -3.77 2.42
N GLY A 9 6.35 -3.47 2.79
CA GLY A 9 6.97 -3.99 4.01
C GLY A 9 6.49 -3.22 5.24
N GLY A 10 7.22 -3.32 6.36
CA GLY A 10 6.83 -2.65 7.61
C GLY A 10 6.59 -1.14 7.45
N ILE A 11 7.54 -0.44 6.81
CA ILE A 11 7.45 1.02 6.66
C ILE A 11 6.41 1.42 5.61
N GLY A 12 6.45 0.80 4.41
CA GLY A 12 5.53 1.15 3.33
C GLY A 12 4.07 0.84 3.66
N GLY A 13 3.82 -0.26 4.37
CA GLY A 13 2.49 -0.58 4.90
C GLY A 13 2.06 0.41 5.98
N PHE A 14 2.94 0.72 6.94
CA PHE A 14 2.64 1.69 8.01
C PHE A 14 2.27 3.06 7.44
N ILE A 15 3.16 3.66 6.65
CA ILE A 15 2.93 4.99 6.06
C ILE A 15 1.71 4.97 5.14
N GLY A 16 1.59 3.95 4.30
CA GLY A 16 0.45 3.84 3.39
C GLY A 16 -0.90 3.76 4.10
N THR A 17 -0.95 3.12 5.26
CA THR A 17 -2.18 3.04 6.08
C THR A 17 -2.60 4.41 6.59
N PHE A 18 -1.65 5.29 6.94
CA PHE A 18 -1.99 6.68 7.29
C PHE A 18 -2.38 7.51 6.07
N LEU A 19 -1.71 7.32 4.94
CA LEU A 19 -2.05 8.03 3.71
C LEU A 19 -3.47 7.68 3.20
N LEU A 20 -3.93 6.45 3.43
CA LEU A 20 -5.31 6.05 3.14
C LEU A 20 -6.36 6.84 3.94
N LYS A 21 -6.00 7.50 5.04
CA LYS A 21 -6.91 8.37 5.82
C LYS A 21 -7.07 9.77 5.24
N THR A 22 -6.34 10.07 4.17
CA THR A 22 -6.38 11.38 3.48
C THR A 22 -7.27 11.31 2.24
N ASN A 23 -7.56 12.46 1.63
CA ASN A 23 -8.32 12.51 0.38
C ASN A 23 -7.41 12.31 -0.86
N HIS A 24 -6.49 11.36 -0.79
CA HIS A 24 -5.55 11.05 -1.86
C HIS A 24 -5.78 9.62 -2.37
N GLU A 25 -5.49 9.42 -3.65
CA GLU A 25 -5.63 8.12 -4.29
C GLU A 25 -4.29 7.39 -4.12
N ILE A 26 -4.29 6.34 -3.30
CA ILE A 26 -3.08 5.62 -2.90
C ILE A 26 -3.03 4.27 -3.61
N PHE A 27 -1.89 3.97 -4.23
CA PHE A 27 -1.61 2.71 -4.89
C PHE A 27 -0.45 2.01 -4.18
N PHE A 28 -0.54 0.69 -4.04
CA PHE A 28 0.51 -0.13 -3.47
C PHE A 28 1.10 -1.03 -4.54
N LEU A 29 2.42 -0.93 -4.77
CA LEU A 29 3.13 -1.88 -5.62
C LEU A 29 3.91 -2.85 -4.75
N SER A 30 3.60 -4.13 -4.88
CA SER A 30 4.19 -5.20 -4.09
C SER A 30 4.43 -6.43 -4.96
N ARG A 31 5.14 -7.44 -4.43
CA ARG A 31 5.50 -8.64 -5.18
C ARG A 31 5.29 -9.93 -4.39
N GLY A 32 5.15 -11.04 -5.11
CA GLY A 32 5.14 -12.39 -4.54
C GLY A 32 4.03 -12.60 -3.50
N LYS A 33 4.39 -13.17 -2.34
CA LYS A 33 3.42 -13.50 -1.26
C LYS A 33 2.72 -12.26 -0.70
N THR A 34 3.39 -11.11 -0.64
CA THR A 34 2.80 -9.89 -0.10
C THR A 34 1.73 -9.33 -1.03
N LEU A 35 1.97 -9.34 -2.35
CA LEU A 35 0.97 -8.95 -3.34
C LEU A 35 -0.28 -9.83 -3.24
N LYS A 36 -0.11 -11.16 -3.24
CA LYS A 36 -1.23 -12.11 -3.10
C LYS A 36 -2.04 -11.91 -1.81
N LYS A 37 -1.40 -11.48 -0.72
CA LYS A 37 -2.08 -11.16 0.54
C LYS A 37 -2.87 -9.85 0.44
N LEU A 38 -2.29 -8.82 -0.19
CA LEU A 38 -2.98 -7.55 -0.42
C LEU A 38 -4.19 -7.72 -1.34
N GLU A 39 -4.08 -8.48 -2.41
CA GLU A 39 -5.21 -8.74 -3.32
C GLU A 39 -6.37 -9.48 -2.63
N LYS A 40 -6.07 -10.26 -1.58
CA LYS A 40 -7.08 -11.05 -0.86
C LYS A 40 -7.70 -10.31 0.33
N ASN A 41 -6.90 -9.53 1.05
CA ASN A 41 -7.25 -9.00 2.37
C ASN A 41 -6.99 -7.49 2.54
N GLY A 42 -6.46 -6.82 1.51
CA GLY A 42 -6.04 -5.41 1.55
C GLY A 42 -7.19 -4.44 1.31
#